data_AF-A0A4Q6ELH9-F1
#
_entry.id   AF-A0A4Q6ELH9-F1
#
_cell.length_a   1.000
_cell.length_b   1.000
_cell.length_c   1.000
_cell.angle_alpha   90.00
_cell.angle_beta   90.00
_cell.angle_gamma   90.00
#
_symmetry.space_group_name_H-M   'P 1'
#
loop_
_entity.id
_entity.type
_entity.pdbx_description
1 polymer ?
#
loop_
_entity_poly.entity_id
_entity_poly.type
_entity_poly.pdbx_seq_one_letter_code
_entity_poly.pdbx_strand_id
1 'polypeptide(L)'
;MKFLFPLFAILLFFPFGFSLAGDFQAPSKEEIAKAITTFKFRSQWIHPKIIAEFRPWESDYSIPLIHSLDVSAATGTNRYFGEIVMDPKTSEPSFKQEDGTTIAYEWIGKLTNGLHVLVVRNSGGEGSMVATDLMVFRLKSGMAKSGIKANYRQLLLEVVRVINLGDRAIPTIKLKGDKVSIKTEFNGPRKSEVFDLSFD
;
A
#
# COMPACT_ATOMS: atom_id res chain seq x y z
N MET A 1 -66.10 4.30 25.48
CA MET A 1 -65.66 4.97 24.24
C MET A 1 -64.45 5.83 24.54
N LYS A 2 -63.25 5.36 24.19
CA LYS A 2 -62.01 6.13 23.94
C LYS A 2 -60.93 5.13 23.53
N PHE A 3 -60.65 5.10 22.24
CA PHE A 3 -59.59 4.33 21.60
C PHE A 3 -58.24 4.97 21.92
N LEU A 4 -57.23 4.17 22.26
CA LEU A 4 -55.83 4.59 22.24
C LEU A 4 -55.04 3.56 21.42
N PHE A 5 -54.48 4.03 20.32
CA PHE A 5 -53.73 3.27 19.32
C PHE A 5 -52.44 2.66 19.91
N PRO A 6 -52.03 1.45 19.49
CA PRO A 6 -50.66 1.03 19.68
C PRO A 6 -49.77 1.66 18.59
N LEU A 7 -48.71 2.33 19.04
CA LEU A 7 -47.64 2.86 18.22
C LEU A 7 -46.82 1.68 17.66
N PHE A 8 -46.95 1.39 16.37
CA PHE A 8 -46.07 0.44 15.68
C PHE A 8 -44.69 1.08 15.52
N ALA A 9 -43.72 0.65 16.33
CA ALA A 9 -42.32 0.94 16.08
C ALA A 9 -41.85 0.09 14.89
N ILE A 10 -41.76 0.70 13.70
CA ILE A 10 -41.10 0.09 12.55
C ILE A 10 -39.60 0.13 12.84
N LEU A 11 -39.04 -0.99 13.27
CA LEU A 11 -37.61 -1.24 13.23
C LEU A 11 -37.18 -1.24 11.75
N LEU A 12 -36.71 -0.08 11.28
CA LEU A 12 -35.93 0.02 10.05
C LEU A 12 -34.60 -0.70 10.30
N PHE A 13 -34.58 -2.00 10.00
CA PHE A 13 -33.34 -2.69 9.71
C PHE A 13 -32.77 -2.03 8.45
N PHE A 14 -31.88 -1.06 8.64
CA PHE A 14 -30.89 -0.76 7.62
C PHE A 14 -30.11 -2.05 7.42
N PRO A 15 -30.11 -2.67 6.23
CA PRO A 15 -29.09 -3.66 5.94
C PRO A 15 -27.78 -2.87 5.99
N PHE A 16 -27.07 -2.96 7.11
CA PHE A 16 -25.63 -2.79 7.09
C PHE A 16 -25.18 -3.77 6.01
N GLY A 17 -24.83 -3.22 4.85
CA GLY A 17 -24.28 -3.98 3.75
C GLY A 17 -22.97 -4.57 4.24
N PHE A 18 -23.04 -5.75 4.85
CA PHE A 18 -21.93 -6.66 4.88
C PHE A 18 -21.64 -6.99 3.42
N SER A 19 -20.80 -6.17 2.78
CA SER A 19 -20.14 -6.56 1.55
C SER A 19 -19.23 -7.72 1.95
N LEU A 20 -19.73 -8.95 1.81
CA LEU A 20 -18.89 -10.12 1.86
C LEU A 20 -17.76 -9.94 0.84
N ALA A 21 -16.58 -10.45 1.17
CA ALA A 21 -15.48 -10.48 0.21
C ALA A 21 -15.98 -11.07 -1.11
N GLY A 22 -15.75 -10.38 -2.22
CA GLY A 22 -16.15 -10.87 -3.54
C GLY A 22 -15.42 -12.17 -3.87
N ASP A 23 -15.99 -12.97 -4.77
CA ASP A 23 -15.34 -14.19 -5.24
C ASP A 23 -13.94 -13.87 -5.78
N PHE A 24 -12.95 -14.67 -5.39
CA PHE A 24 -11.59 -14.52 -5.87
C PHE A 24 -11.54 -14.67 -7.40
N GLN A 25 -11.04 -13.64 -8.08
CA GLN A 25 -10.85 -13.65 -9.52
C GLN A 25 -9.36 -13.75 -9.83
N ALA A 26 -8.94 -14.91 -10.34
CA ALA A 26 -7.56 -15.12 -10.79
C ALA A 26 -7.17 -14.10 -11.87
N PRO A 27 -5.98 -13.50 -11.79
CA PRO A 27 -5.54 -12.52 -12.78
C PRO A 27 -5.17 -13.15 -14.12
N SER A 28 -5.41 -12.42 -15.21
CA SER A 28 -4.88 -12.75 -16.53
C SER A 28 -3.37 -12.47 -16.63
N LYS A 29 -2.74 -13.01 -17.67
CA LYS A 29 -1.32 -12.74 -17.94
C LYS A 29 -1.10 -11.26 -18.26
N GLU A 30 -2.05 -10.64 -18.94
CA GLU A 30 -2.03 -9.25 -19.37
C GLU A 30 -2.19 -8.31 -18.17
N GLU A 31 -3.08 -8.64 -17.23
CA GLU A 31 -3.24 -7.89 -15.98
C GLU A 31 -1.94 -7.89 -15.16
N ILE A 32 -1.28 -9.05 -15.04
CA ILE A 32 0.02 -9.18 -14.36
C ILE A 32 1.10 -8.37 -15.08
N ALA A 33 1.22 -8.51 -16.40
CA ALA A 33 2.24 -7.79 -17.18
C ALA A 33 2.05 -6.27 -17.08
N LYS A 34 0.80 -5.79 -17.09
CA LYS A 34 0.48 -4.37 -16.89
C LYS A 34 0.86 -3.92 -15.47
N ALA A 35 0.58 -4.72 -14.45
CA ALA A 35 0.95 -4.38 -13.07
C ALA A 35 2.46 -4.30 -12.88
N ILE A 36 3.22 -5.26 -13.41
CA ILE A 36 4.69 -5.27 -13.38
C ILE A 36 5.29 -4.03 -14.06
N THR A 37 4.58 -3.42 -15.01
CA THR A 37 5.09 -2.22 -15.68
C THR A 37 4.66 -0.92 -15.02
N THR A 38 3.48 -0.88 -14.40
CA THR A 38 2.83 0.36 -13.96
C THR A 38 2.65 0.49 -12.45
N PHE A 39 2.98 -0.55 -11.68
CA PHE A 39 2.65 -0.65 -10.25
C PHE A 39 1.14 -0.52 -9.96
N LYS A 40 0.30 -0.80 -10.96
CA LYS A 40 -1.16 -0.76 -10.86
C LYS A 40 -1.76 -2.11 -11.23
N PHE A 41 -2.54 -2.68 -10.33
CA PHE A 41 -3.26 -3.93 -10.59
C PHE A 41 -4.72 -3.62 -10.92
N ARG A 42 -5.24 -4.18 -12.01
CA ARG A 42 -6.59 -3.86 -12.54
C ARG A 42 -6.85 -2.36 -12.73
N SER A 43 -5.81 -1.65 -13.18
CA SER A 43 -5.82 -0.19 -13.38
C SER A 43 -6.04 0.64 -12.10
N GLN A 44 -5.99 0.01 -10.93
CA GLN A 44 -5.99 0.67 -9.62
C GLN A 44 -4.60 0.60 -8.99
N TRP A 45 -4.29 1.57 -8.13
CA TRP A 45 -3.10 1.52 -7.31
C TRP A 45 -3.13 0.31 -6.37
N ILE A 46 -1.96 -0.31 -6.14
CA ILE A 46 -1.86 -1.35 -5.10
C ILE A 46 -2.23 -0.69 -3.77
N HIS A 47 -3.14 -1.31 -3.02
CA HIS A 47 -3.73 -0.70 -1.83
C HIS A 47 -2.64 -0.27 -0.82
N PRO A 48 -2.65 0.98 -0.30
CA PRO A 48 -1.60 1.45 0.62
C PRO A 48 -1.41 0.57 1.86
N LYS A 49 -2.50 -0.02 2.37
CA LYS A 49 -2.44 -1.02 3.46
C LYS A 49 -1.61 -2.28 3.11
N ILE A 50 -1.58 -2.71 1.84
CA ILE A 50 -0.68 -3.80 1.40
C ILE A 50 0.77 -3.33 1.46
N ILE A 51 1.06 -2.10 1.03
CA ILE A 51 2.42 -1.54 1.09
C ILE A 51 2.90 -1.42 2.55
N ALA A 52 2.01 -1.07 3.47
CA ALA A 52 2.31 -0.95 4.89
C ALA A 52 2.74 -2.27 5.56
N GLU A 53 2.27 -3.42 5.07
CA GLU A 53 2.62 -4.75 5.62
C GLU A 53 4.14 -5.04 5.55
N PHE A 54 4.85 -4.39 4.62
CA PHE A 54 6.29 -4.56 4.45
C PHE A 54 7.12 -3.59 5.31
N ARG A 55 6.49 -2.67 6.05
CA ARG A 55 7.20 -1.74 6.93
C ARG A 55 7.59 -2.46 8.22
N PRO A 56 8.88 -2.46 8.61
CA PRO A 56 9.26 -2.80 9.97
C PRO A 56 8.61 -1.85 10.96
N TRP A 57 8.45 -2.29 12.21
CA TRP A 57 8.12 -1.35 13.26
C TRP A 57 9.30 -0.41 13.52
N GLU A 58 9.00 0.83 13.91
CA GLU A 58 10.03 1.82 14.23
C GLU A 58 10.91 1.39 15.43
N SER A 59 10.39 0.49 16.27
CA SER A 59 11.09 -0.12 17.40
C SER A 59 11.95 -1.34 17.04
N ASP A 60 11.84 -1.85 15.82
CA ASP A 60 12.50 -3.07 15.37
C ASP A 60 13.76 -2.75 14.54
N TYR A 61 14.50 -3.81 14.18
CA TYR A 61 15.54 -3.72 13.17
C TYR A 61 14.94 -3.31 11.81
N SER A 62 15.72 -2.63 10.97
CA SER A 62 15.30 -2.19 9.62
C SER A 62 15.21 -3.34 8.60
N ILE A 63 14.78 -4.53 9.03
CA ILE A 63 14.59 -5.74 8.21
C ILE A 63 13.09 -6.04 8.18
N PRO A 64 12.44 -6.00 6.99
CA PRO A 64 11.03 -6.37 6.86
C PRO A 64 10.77 -7.81 7.30
N LEU A 65 9.76 -8.04 8.13
CA LEU A 65 9.33 -9.40 8.49
C LEU A 65 8.57 -10.06 7.34
N ILE A 66 7.74 -9.27 6.64
CA ILE A 66 7.04 -9.71 5.45
C ILE A 66 7.90 -9.35 4.24
N HIS A 67 8.31 -10.37 3.48
CA HIS A 67 9.16 -10.19 2.30
C HIS A 67 8.39 -10.24 0.98
N SER A 68 7.25 -10.93 0.95
CA SER A 68 6.43 -11.09 -0.26
C SER A 68 4.96 -11.23 0.06
N LEU A 69 4.10 -10.69 -0.81
CA LEU A 69 2.65 -10.82 -0.71
C LEU A 69 2.02 -11.01 -2.09
N ASP A 70 1.01 -11.87 -2.18
CA ASP A 70 0.21 -12.02 -3.39
C ASP A 70 -0.84 -10.91 -3.49
N VAL A 71 -0.55 -9.90 -4.30
CA VAL A 71 -1.43 -8.75 -4.55
C VAL A 71 -2.74 -9.18 -5.18
N SER A 72 -2.70 -10.20 -6.05
CA SER A 72 -3.90 -10.67 -6.72
C SER A 72 -4.86 -11.36 -5.76
N ALA A 73 -4.35 -12.14 -4.80
CA ALA A 73 -5.15 -12.75 -3.75
C ALA A 73 -5.59 -11.75 -2.65
N ALA A 74 -4.81 -10.70 -2.40
CA ALA A 74 -5.14 -9.67 -1.42
C ALA A 74 -6.24 -8.71 -1.91
N THR A 75 -6.28 -8.44 -3.22
CA THR A 75 -7.21 -7.48 -3.82
C THR A 75 -8.66 -7.98 -3.67
N GLY A 76 -9.53 -7.12 -3.13
CA GLY A 76 -10.96 -7.44 -2.92
C GLY A 76 -11.27 -8.24 -1.64
N THR A 77 -10.27 -8.50 -0.79
CA THR A 77 -10.47 -9.15 0.51
C THR A 77 -10.86 -8.14 1.60
N ASN A 78 -11.54 -8.61 2.64
CA ASN A 78 -11.81 -7.82 3.85
C ASN A 78 -10.53 -7.39 4.58
N ARG A 79 -9.37 -8.03 4.34
CA ARG A 79 -8.13 -7.59 5.01
C ARG A 79 -7.70 -6.21 4.52
N TYR A 80 -7.93 -5.92 3.24
CA TYR A 80 -7.54 -4.68 2.57
C TYR A 80 -8.75 -3.95 1.97
N PHE A 81 -9.92 -4.08 2.59
CA PHE A 81 -11.07 -3.26 2.22
C PHE A 81 -10.80 -1.80 2.63
N GLY A 82 -11.42 -0.89 1.91
CA GLY A 82 -11.31 0.53 2.17
C GLY A 82 -11.18 1.33 0.87
N GLU A 83 -11.55 2.60 0.95
CA GLU A 83 -11.38 3.51 -0.17
C GLU A 83 -9.93 3.99 -0.24
N ILE A 84 -9.31 3.84 -1.42
CA ILE A 84 -8.06 4.52 -1.72
C ILE A 84 -8.41 5.95 -2.11
N VAL A 85 -7.97 6.90 -1.29
CA VAL A 85 -8.16 8.34 -1.55
C VAL A 85 -6.92 8.85 -2.27
N MET A 86 -7.12 9.53 -3.40
CA MET A 86 -6.03 10.18 -4.13
C MET A 86 -5.81 11.59 -3.58
N ASP A 87 -4.56 11.92 -3.24
CA ASP A 87 -4.22 13.31 -2.93
C ASP A 87 -4.41 14.17 -4.21
N PRO A 88 -5.23 15.23 -4.16
CA PRO A 88 -5.55 16.02 -5.34
C PRO A 88 -4.38 16.85 -5.89
N LYS A 89 -3.32 17.08 -5.09
CA LYS A 89 -2.14 17.84 -5.46
C LYS A 89 -1.03 16.93 -5.98
N THR A 90 -0.79 15.81 -5.31
CA THR A 90 0.35 14.92 -5.61
C THR A 90 -0.06 13.67 -6.40
N SER A 91 -1.35 13.37 -6.50
CA SER A 91 -1.85 12.09 -7.05
C SER A 91 -1.28 10.86 -6.35
N GLU A 92 -0.96 11.00 -5.05
CA GLU A 92 -0.53 9.90 -4.19
C GLU A 92 -1.75 9.09 -3.70
N PRO A 93 -1.77 7.76 -3.86
CA PRO A 93 -2.78 6.93 -3.21
C PRO A 93 -2.56 6.90 -1.68
N SER A 94 -3.65 7.09 -0.95
CA SER A 94 -3.67 7.09 0.51
C SER A 94 -4.83 6.26 1.06
N PHE A 95 -4.68 5.77 2.28
CA PHE A 95 -5.70 5.04 3.01
C PHE A 95 -5.66 5.44 4.49
N LYS A 96 -6.82 5.79 5.04
CA LYS A 96 -7.00 6.08 6.45
C LYS A 96 -7.57 4.85 7.17
N GLN A 97 -6.83 4.38 8.16
CA GLN A 97 -7.20 3.29 9.05
C GLN A 97 -8.20 3.75 10.12
N GLU A 98 -8.85 2.78 10.77
CA GLU A 98 -9.88 3.02 11.79
C GLU A 98 -9.34 3.74 13.03
N ASP A 99 -8.07 3.51 13.37
CA ASP A 99 -7.34 4.17 14.46
C ASP A 99 -6.93 5.62 14.11
N GLY A 100 -7.30 6.12 12.92
CA GLY A 100 -6.94 7.43 12.42
C GLY A 100 -5.57 7.50 11.74
N THR A 101 -4.79 6.42 11.75
CA THR A 101 -3.51 6.33 11.05
C THR A 101 -3.73 6.38 9.54
N THR A 102 -2.94 7.16 8.82
CA THR A 102 -2.99 7.32 7.37
C THR A 102 -1.70 6.78 6.76
N ILE A 103 -1.85 5.89 5.80
CA ILE A 103 -0.76 5.41 4.95
C ILE A 103 -0.93 6.00 3.56
N ALA A 104 0.10 6.65 3.06
CA ALA A 104 0.16 7.14 1.69
C ALA A 104 1.48 6.72 1.04
N TYR A 105 1.50 6.65 -0.29
CA TYR A 105 2.76 6.50 -1.00
C TYR A 105 2.78 7.25 -2.33
N GLU A 106 3.98 7.64 -2.73
CA GLU A 106 4.29 8.15 -4.05
C GLU A 106 5.05 7.09 -4.85
N TRP A 107 4.57 6.76 -6.05
CA TRP A 107 5.33 5.91 -6.98
C TRP A 107 6.28 6.78 -7.79
N ILE A 108 7.57 6.76 -7.43
CA ILE A 108 8.61 7.57 -8.07
C ILE A 108 8.89 7.07 -9.50
N GLY A 109 8.83 5.76 -9.70
CA GLY A 109 9.04 5.14 -11.00
C GLY A 109 9.61 3.74 -10.91
N LYS A 110 10.20 3.30 -12.02
CA LYS A 110 10.76 1.96 -12.19
C LYS A 110 12.20 2.05 -12.71
N LEU A 111 13.09 1.30 -12.08
CA LEU A 111 14.48 1.12 -12.51
C LEU A 111 14.56 0.23 -13.75
N THR A 112 15.71 0.21 -14.43
CA THR A 112 15.91 -0.60 -15.65
C THR A 112 15.83 -2.10 -15.40
N ASN A 113 16.20 -2.57 -14.22
CA ASN A 113 16.08 -3.94 -13.75
C ASN A 113 14.66 -4.32 -13.29
N GLY A 114 13.68 -3.41 -13.44
CA GLY A 114 12.27 -3.65 -13.15
C GLY A 114 11.85 -3.42 -11.69
N LEU A 115 12.74 -2.93 -10.82
CA LEU A 115 12.38 -2.56 -9.46
C LEU A 115 11.58 -1.25 -9.41
N HIS A 116 10.53 -1.22 -8.60
CA HIS A 116 9.69 -0.05 -8.35
C HIS A 116 10.16 0.68 -7.11
N VAL A 117 10.28 2.00 -7.20
CA VAL A 117 10.73 2.86 -6.10
C VAL A 117 9.57 3.69 -5.59
N LEU A 118 9.31 3.60 -4.30
CA LEU A 118 8.24 4.30 -3.61
C LEU A 118 8.79 5.16 -2.47
N VAL A 119 8.17 6.32 -2.25
CA VAL A 119 8.26 7.05 -0.98
C VAL A 119 6.96 6.79 -0.23
N VAL A 120 7.06 6.20 0.96
CA VAL A 120 5.91 5.82 1.78
C VAL A 120 5.87 6.72 3.00
N ARG A 121 4.68 7.23 3.33
CA ARG A 121 4.43 8.08 4.48
C ARG A 121 3.38 7.45 5.37
N ASN A 122 3.68 7.40 6.66
CA ASN A 122 2.75 6.96 7.68
C ASN A 122 2.60 8.08 8.73
N SER A 123 1.37 8.57 8.89
CA SER A 123 1.04 9.63 9.81
C SER A 123 -0.30 9.37 10.49
N GLY A 124 -0.43 9.64 11.78
CA GLY A 124 -1.72 9.64 12.46
C GLY A 124 -1.71 8.94 13.80
N GLY A 125 -2.89 8.52 14.25
CA GLY A 125 -3.20 8.28 15.66
C GLY A 125 -3.36 9.61 16.41
N GLU A 126 -2.99 9.63 17.70
CA GLU A 126 -2.98 10.83 18.53
C GLU A 126 -1.68 11.67 18.39
N GLY A 127 -0.69 11.12 17.69
CA GLY A 127 0.64 11.72 17.53
C GLY A 127 0.76 12.67 16.33
N SER A 128 1.84 13.43 16.31
CA SER A 128 2.17 14.33 15.20
C SER A 128 3.23 13.77 14.24
N MET A 129 3.83 12.61 14.55
CA MET A 129 4.91 11.99 13.78
C MET A 129 4.44 11.61 12.37
N VAL A 130 5.31 11.81 11.40
CA VAL A 130 5.14 11.35 10.02
C VAL A 130 6.37 10.54 9.63
N ALA A 131 6.32 9.23 9.81
CA ALA A 131 7.40 8.35 9.39
C ALA A 131 7.46 8.32 7.85
N THR A 132 8.65 8.51 7.30
CA THR A 132 8.89 8.52 5.85
C THR A 132 9.92 7.46 5.51
N ASP A 133 9.58 6.59 4.57
CA ASP A 133 10.45 5.51 4.10
C ASP A 133 10.65 5.56 2.59
N LEU A 134 11.85 5.21 2.14
CA LEU A 134 12.05 4.74 0.78
C LEU A 134 11.86 3.23 0.75
N MET A 135 10.93 2.76 -0.07
CA MET A 135 10.70 1.32 -0.26
C MET A 135 10.91 0.94 -1.72
N VAL A 136 11.62 -0.16 -1.92
CA VAL A 136 11.93 -0.68 -3.25
C VAL A 136 11.32 -2.06 -3.38
N PHE A 137 10.52 -2.26 -4.42
CA PHE A 137 9.74 -3.47 -4.64
C PHE A 137 10.03 -4.12 -5.99
N ARG A 138 9.83 -5.43 -6.07
CA ARG A 138 9.76 -6.19 -7.31
C ARG A 138 8.35 -6.75 -7.46
N LEU A 139 7.74 -6.53 -8.63
CA LEU A 139 6.54 -7.25 -9.03
C LEU A 139 6.93 -8.39 -9.96
N LYS A 140 6.41 -9.59 -9.71
CA LYS A 140 6.64 -10.75 -10.58
C LYS A 140 5.41 -11.62 -10.74
N SER A 141 5.35 -12.32 -11.87
CA SER A 141 4.38 -13.39 -12.06
C SER A 141 4.83 -14.62 -11.30
N GLY A 142 3.90 -15.30 -10.64
CA GLY A 142 4.10 -16.62 -10.07
C GLY A 142 2.92 -17.54 -10.34
N MET A 143 2.99 -18.73 -9.76
CA MET A 143 1.85 -19.64 -9.65
C MET A 143 1.56 -19.90 -8.17
N ALA A 144 0.29 -19.96 -7.81
CA ALA A 144 -0.18 -20.31 -6.47
C ALA A 144 -1.35 -21.29 -6.56
N LYS A 145 -1.72 -21.86 -5.41
CA LYS A 145 -2.86 -22.77 -5.28
C LYS A 145 -3.97 -22.07 -4.50
N SER A 146 -5.18 -22.10 -5.04
CA SER A 146 -6.38 -21.69 -4.34
C SER A 146 -7.02 -22.93 -3.73
N GLY A 147 -7.12 -22.94 -2.39
CA GLY A 147 -7.72 -24.03 -1.62
C GLY A 147 -7.19 -25.42 -2.03
N ILE A 148 -8.12 -26.35 -2.29
CA ILE A 148 -7.80 -27.77 -2.39
C ILE A 148 -7.20 -28.16 -3.76
N LYS A 149 -7.50 -27.52 -4.91
CA LYS A 149 -7.00 -28.03 -6.23
C LYS A 149 -6.73 -27.03 -7.36
N ALA A 150 -7.13 -25.77 -7.31
CA ALA A 150 -6.98 -24.89 -8.48
C ALA A 150 -5.65 -24.12 -8.45
N ASN A 151 -4.76 -24.38 -9.40
CA ASN A 151 -3.62 -23.50 -9.64
C ASN A 151 -4.12 -22.19 -10.29
N TYR A 152 -3.55 -21.06 -9.89
CA TYR A 152 -3.80 -19.77 -10.52
C TYR A 152 -2.49 -19.00 -10.69
N ARG A 153 -2.49 -18.03 -11.62
CA ARG A 153 -1.38 -17.09 -11.77
C ARG A 153 -1.45 -16.07 -10.65
N GLN A 154 -0.36 -15.81 -9.96
CA GLN A 154 -0.32 -14.79 -8.91
C GLN A 154 0.51 -13.59 -9.35
N LEU A 155 0.14 -12.41 -8.87
CA LEU A 155 0.97 -11.21 -8.89
C LEU A 155 1.65 -11.08 -7.53
N LEU A 156 2.93 -11.46 -7.46
CA LEU A 156 3.72 -11.32 -6.25
C LEU A 156 4.37 -9.94 -6.18
N LEU A 157 4.19 -9.28 -5.05
CA LEU A 157 4.92 -8.07 -4.66
C LEU A 157 5.96 -8.46 -3.61
N GLU A 158 7.24 -8.22 -3.92
CA GLU A 158 8.37 -8.53 -3.03
C GLU A 158 9.09 -7.25 -2.64
N VAL A 159 9.36 -7.07 -1.35
CA VAL A 159 10.19 -5.96 -0.89
C VAL A 159 11.67 -6.32 -1.03
N VAL A 160 12.41 -5.46 -1.72
CA VAL A 160 13.86 -5.58 -1.93
C VAL A 160 14.61 -4.72 -0.91
N ARG A 161 14.09 -3.52 -0.63
CA ARG A 161 14.71 -2.60 0.32
C ARG A 161 13.68 -1.74 1.03
N VAL A 162 13.97 -1.44 2.29
CA VAL A 162 13.29 -0.42 3.09
C VAL A 162 14.38 0.42 3.74
N ILE A 163 14.24 1.73 3.65
CA ILE A 163 15.15 2.69 4.28
C ILE A 163 14.30 3.74 4.98
N ASN A 164 14.47 3.82 6.29
CA ASN A 164 13.86 4.86 7.08
C ASN A 164 14.57 6.20 6.81
N LEU A 165 13.83 7.18 6.28
CA LEU A 165 14.33 8.52 5.99
C LEU A 165 14.10 9.47 7.18
N GLY A 166 13.28 9.07 8.15
CA GLY A 166 13.00 9.76 9.39
C GLY A 166 11.64 10.47 9.43
N ASP A 167 11.41 11.13 10.56
CA ASP A 167 10.21 11.93 10.81
C ASP A 167 10.17 13.19 9.91
N ARG A 168 9.07 13.34 9.16
CA ARG A 168 8.77 14.46 8.24
C ARG A 168 9.90 14.77 7.26
N ALA A 169 10.62 13.73 6.83
CA ALA A 169 11.61 13.83 5.79
C ALA A 169 10.98 14.31 4.48
N ILE A 170 11.66 15.22 3.78
CA ILE A 170 11.28 15.72 2.46
C ILE A 170 12.32 15.20 1.46
N PRO A 171 12.12 13.98 0.93
CA PRO A 171 13.07 13.40 -0.01
C PRO A 171 12.92 14.00 -1.42
N THR A 172 14.05 14.26 -2.06
CA THR A 172 14.17 14.40 -3.50
C THR A 172 14.83 13.13 -4.04
N ILE A 173 14.09 12.37 -4.85
CA ILE A 173 14.55 11.10 -5.41
C ILE A 173 14.85 11.27 -6.91
N LYS A 174 16.00 10.76 -7.36
CA LYS A 174 16.36 10.69 -8.78
C LYS A 174 16.70 9.25 -9.16
N LEU A 175 16.08 8.77 -10.24
CA LEU A 175 16.33 7.44 -10.78
C LEU A 175 17.25 7.55 -12.01
N LYS A 176 18.30 6.73 -12.08
CA LYS A 176 19.18 6.65 -13.25
C LYS A 176 19.69 5.22 -13.45
N GLY A 177 19.17 4.53 -14.48
CA GLY A 177 19.44 3.11 -14.68
C GLY A 177 18.92 2.32 -13.49
N ASP A 178 19.82 1.61 -12.81
CA ASP A 178 19.53 0.84 -11.58
C ASP A 178 20.02 1.54 -10.31
N LYS A 179 20.22 2.86 -10.37
CA LYS A 179 20.63 3.68 -9.23
C LYS A 179 19.52 4.60 -8.76
N VAL A 180 19.47 4.79 -7.45
CA VAL A 180 18.58 5.72 -6.76
C VAL A 180 19.42 6.71 -5.97
N SER A 181 19.39 7.97 -6.37
CA SER A 181 20.00 9.07 -5.62
C SER A 181 18.97 9.72 -4.72
N ILE A 182 19.27 9.82 -3.43
CA ILE A 182 18.38 10.34 -2.40
C ILE A 182 19.02 11.56 -1.78
N LYS A 183 18.30 12.68 -1.80
CA LYS A 183 18.60 13.84 -0.97
C LYS A 183 17.44 14.05 -0.02
N THR A 184 17.69 14.02 1.28
CA THR A 184 16.67 14.21 2.30
C THR A 184 16.83 15.56 2.98
N GLU A 185 15.76 16.34 3.01
CA GLU A 185 15.67 17.60 3.75
C GLU A 185 14.68 17.47 4.91
N PHE A 186 14.80 18.36 5.91
CA PHE A 186 13.96 18.35 7.10
C PHE A 186 13.54 19.78 7.43
N ASN A 187 12.29 19.95 7.87
CA ASN A 187 11.80 21.23 8.41
C ASN A 187 12.27 21.43 9.86
N GLY A 188 13.58 21.41 10.10
CA GLY A 188 14.15 21.47 11.44
C GLY A 188 15.69 21.48 11.46
N PRO A 189 16.31 21.33 12.65
CA PRO A 189 17.77 21.44 12.81
C PRO A 189 18.55 20.22 12.30
N ARG A 190 17.85 19.16 11.87
CA ARG A 190 18.50 17.97 11.31
C ARG A 190 19.15 18.32 9.98
N LYS A 191 20.42 17.97 9.83
CA LYS A 191 21.18 18.21 8.59
C LYS A 191 20.60 17.37 7.46
N SER A 192 20.64 17.93 6.26
CA SER A 192 20.32 17.18 5.05
C SER A 192 21.28 16.01 4.86
N GLU A 193 20.74 14.92 4.35
CA GLU A 193 21.50 13.70 4.07
C GLU A 193 21.44 13.40 2.58
N VAL A 194 22.56 12.94 2.01
CA VAL A 194 22.66 12.54 0.60
C VAL A 194 23.33 11.19 0.53
N PHE A 195 22.70 10.26 -0.17
CA PHE A 195 23.27 8.95 -0.41
C PHE A 195 22.71 8.33 -1.70
N ASP A 196 23.49 7.42 -2.27
CA ASP A 196 23.16 6.69 -3.48
C ASP A 196 23.02 5.21 -3.18
N LEU A 197 22.05 4.58 -3.85
CA LEU A 197 21.86 3.12 -3.83
C LEU A 197 22.06 2.59 -5.24
N SER A 198 22.69 1.42 -5.34
CA SER A 198 22.79 0.63 -6.56
C SER A 198 22.04 -0.68 -6.35
N PHE A 199 21.29 -1.10 -7.37
CA PHE A 199 20.57 -2.37 -7.37
C PHE A 199 21.10 -3.22 -8.53
N ASP A 200 21.91 -4.22 -8.18
CA ASP A 200 22.52 -5.14 -9.14
C ASP A 200 21.52 -6.18 -9.68
#